data_AF-F6WVX2-F1
#
_entry.id   AF-F6WVX2-F1
#
_cell.length_a   1.000
_cell.length_b   1.000
_cell.length_c   1.000
_cell.angle_alpha   90.00
_cell.angle_beta   90.00
_cell.angle_gamma   90.00
#
_symmetry.space_group_name_H-M   'P 1'
#
loop_
_entity.id
_entity.type
_entity.pdbx_description
1 polymer ?
#
loop_
_entity_poly.entity_id
_entity_poly.type
_entity_poly.pdbx_seq_one_letter_code
_entity_poly.pdbx_strand_id
1 'polypeptide(L)'
;MEGNWKGGRLWTNRTVNATPLRKECVWGPEHLSFVRAGKIRTPVGIPTSRTPEDPAPLGPRPPGTRRDPLDAMCPPTQGGLRISPFGHVSLLVLHRLSRALLFPSYWALDRFLVWGRPDSWGCRAIGLHLLSALLGAAVGLLLLSATLPLALPGLLLWLPLQPRRRPFCYAPPPGGWQPPAPWRPSTDPPRAFGFLTANLCLFSDGLARFSNLRHSQRRAKEAARVFEKWSRGGGKGSAYGTTDGSPRREPRGPGEVLATLPGRLDFVCLQEMFDLRAEDRLVRQLGPALGHVLYDVGAAGLRPGLRLKLLGSGLLLASRYPLLAARFLPFPNGCREDALASKGLLSAQVQLGTLDQRRIVGFLHCTHLHAPEGDGSVRSEQLSLVLEWAEQFEAENSKGGDAVAFSVFMGDLNFDNCSPDDALEQKHNVFSCFTDPCRLGPCSEQPWALGTLLNIKFLHHSVVSCPKELKSALEEEDGRRTFLDHRPTTGIPLTPWQGRRIDYILYQQGRPSQGQPGPVLTATVKHMTFSTALAGLTDHLAVGLELQVAPAAFDPHAPGKTT
;
A
#
# COMPACT_ATOMS: atom_id res chain seq x y z
N MET A 1 6.08 -53.10 1.82
CA MET A 1 5.05 -53.72 2.66
C MET A 1 4.51 -52.65 3.59
N GLU A 2 3.19 -52.58 3.64
CA GLU A 2 2.37 -51.54 4.23
C GLU A 2 2.51 -51.41 5.75
N GLY A 3 2.26 -50.21 6.27
CA GLY A 3 2.28 -49.93 7.71
C GLY A 3 1.65 -48.58 8.02
N ASN A 4 0.34 -48.49 7.82
CA ASN A 4 -0.56 -47.38 8.13
C ASN A 4 -0.44 -46.91 9.59
N TRP A 5 -0.18 -45.62 9.84
CA TRP A 5 -0.53 -44.96 11.10
C TRP A 5 -1.33 -43.69 10.81
N LYS A 6 -2.66 -43.84 10.93
CA LYS A 6 -3.64 -42.76 11.04
C LYS A 6 -3.61 -42.22 12.47
N GLY A 7 -3.48 -40.91 12.64
CA GLY A 7 -3.75 -40.25 13.91
C GLY A 7 -3.74 -38.73 13.77
N GLY A 8 -4.89 -38.09 14.02
CA GLY A 8 -4.98 -36.64 14.20
C GLY A 8 -5.93 -35.89 13.26
N ARG A 9 -7.24 -36.21 13.30
CA ARG A 9 -8.31 -35.35 12.78
C ARG A 9 -9.16 -34.84 13.95
N LEU A 10 -9.09 -33.54 14.23
CA LEU A 10 -10.03 -32.71 14.99
C LEU A 10 -9.56 -31.28 14.63
N TRP A 11 -10.25 -30.42 13.89
CA TRP A 11 -11.64 -29.98 13.98
C TRP A 11 -12.21 -29.75 12.57
N THR A 12 -13.32 -30.39 12.21
CA THR A 12 -14.12 -30.02 11.04
C THR A 12 -15.54 -29.77 11.51
N ASN A 13 -15.97 -28.51 11.52
CA ASN A 13 -17.36 -28.17 11.78
C ASN A 13 -18.21 -28.53 10.56
N ARG A 14 -19.15 -29.46 10.78
CA ARG A 14 -20.21 -29.81 9.84
C ARG A 14 -21.13 -28.60 9.63
N THR A 15 -21.22 -28.14 8.39
CA THR A 15 -22.33 -27.32 7.91
C THR A 15 -23.57 -28.20 7.78
N VAL A 16 -24.63 -27.82 8.50
CA VAL A 16 -25.98 -28.35 8.31
C VAL A 16 -26.63 -27.56 7.18
N ASN A 17 -27.16 -28.27 6.20
CA ASN A 17 -27.94 -27.74 5.09
C ASN A 17 -29.15 -26.94 5.60
N ALA A 18 -29.26 -25.68 5.20
CA ALA A 18 -30.50 -24.92 5.26
C ALA A 18 -30.74 -24.26 3.89
N THR A 19 -31.77 -24.74 3.20
CA THR A 19 -32.34 -24.22 1.95
C THR A 19 -32.87 -22.79 2.17
N PRO A 20 -32.74 -21.86 1.21
CA PRO A 20 -33.17 -20.48 1.40
C PRO A 20 -34.67 -20.33 1.14
N LEU A 21 -35.41 -19.83 2.14
CA LEU A 21 -36.75 -19.28 1.93
C LEU A 21 -36.64 -17.84 1.42
N ARG A 22 -37.08 -17.64 0.18
CA ARG A 22 -37.43 -16.34 -0.39
C ARG A 22 -38.35 -15.57 0.56
N LYS A 23 -37.99 -14.33 0.88
CA LYS A 23 -38.97 -13.26 1.11
C LYS A 23 -38.45 -11.96 0.48
N GLU A 24 -39.18 -11.54 -0.54
CA GLU A 24 -39.16 -10.20 -1.10
C GLU A 24 -39.49 -9.17 -0.01
N CYS A 25 -38.75 -8.07 0.02
CA CYS A 25 -39.19 -6.84 0.67
C CYS A 25 -38.71 -5.65 -0.16
N VAL A 26 -39.65 -5.17 -0.96
CA VAL A 26 -39.67 -3.90 -1.68
C VAL A 26 -39.80 -2.78 -0.67
N TRP A 27 -38.93 -1.77 -0.72
CA TRP A 27 -39.21 -0.43 -0.21
C TRP A 27 -38.59 0.61 -1.13
N GLY A 28 -39.45 1.32 -1.86
CA GLY A 28 -39.11 2.52 -2.64
C GLY A 28 -39.11 3.78 -1.76
N PRO A 29 -38.62 4.92 -2.30
CA PRO A 29 -38.46 6.15 -1.54
C PRO A 29 -39.72 7.02 -1.59
N GLU A 30 -40.20 7.48 -0.44
CA GLU A 30 -41.25 8.52 -0.38
C GLU A 30 -40.67 9.92 -0.21
N HIS A 31 -41.21 10.80 -1.04
CA HIS A 31 -41.12 12.25 -1.07
C HIS A 31 -41.53 12.90 0.26
N LEU A 32 -40.88 14.01 0.63
CA LEU A 32 -41.52 15.08 1.39
C LEU A 32 -40.99 16.44 0.94
N SER A 33 -41.82 17.10 0.15
CA SER A 33 -41.77 18.52 -0.24
C SER A 33 -42.43 19.39 0.83
N PHE A 34 -41.84 20.56 1.13
CA PHE A 34 -42.56 21.66 1.77
C PHE A 34 -42.27 22.98 1.04
N VAL A 35 -43.33 23.68 0.66
CA VAL A 35 -43.33 24.94 -0.11
C VAL A 35 -44.13 26.01 0.65
N ARG A 36 -43.49 27.17 0.82
CA ARG A 36 -43.94 28.59 0.87
C ARG A 36 -44.97 29.12 1.89
N ALA A 37 -44.63 30.31 2.41
CA ALA A 37 -45.23 31.63 2.10
C ALA A 37 -44.29 32.75 2.63
N GLY A 38 -44.14 33.98 2.12
CA GLY A 38 -44.69 34.74 0.99
C GLY A 38 -44.17 36.21 1.02
N LYS A 39 -44.01 36.81 -0.17
CA LYS A 39 -44.04 38.25 -0.62
C LYS A 39 -43.65 39.39 0.35
N ILE A 40 -42.97 40.46 -0.10
CA ILE A 40 -43.58 41.67 -0.73
C ILE A 40 -42.52 42.53 -1.50
N ARG A 41 -43.05 43.37 -2.39
CA ARG A 41 -42.54 44.10 -3.57
C ARG A 41 -41.54 45.26 -3.36
N THR A 42 -40.89 45.59 -4.48
CA THR A 42 -40.13 46.78 -4.89
C THR A 42 -40.96 48.09 -4.91
N PRO A 43 -40.35 49.27 -5.15
CA PRO A 43 -40.24 49.80 -6.53
C PRO A 43 -38.96 50.61 -6.88
N VAL A 44 -38.94 51.00 -8.15
CA VAL A 44 -37.95 51.59 -9.07
C VAL A 44 -37.61 53.09 -8.83
N GLY A 45 -36.43 53.55 -9.29
CA GLY A 45 -36.15 54.94 -9.66
C GLY A 45 -34.71 55.18 -10.16
N ILE A 46 -34.54 55.71 -11.38
CA ILE A 46 -33.28 56.04 -12.10
C ILE A 46 -33.22 57.59 -12.32
N PRO A 47 -32.32 58.21 -13.13
CA PRO A 47 -30.85 58.50 -13.07
C PRO A 47 -30.52 60.02 -12.96
N THR A 48 -29.23 60.41 -12.89
CA THR A 48 -28.60 61.67 -13.45
C THR A 48 -27.10 61.66 -13.07
N SER A 49 -26.08 62.22 -13.74
CA SER A 49 -25.83 62.92 -15.02
C SER A 49 -24.29 63.07 -15.17
N ARG A 50 -23.77 63.18 -16.41
CA ARG A 50 -22.37 63.56 -16.78
C ARG A 50 -22.14 65.08 -16.54
N THR A 51 -20.95 65.71 -16.39
CA THR A 51 -19.71 65.91 -17.23
C THR A 51 -18.75 66.89 -16.45
N PRO A 52 -17.66 67.54 -16.98
CA PRO A 52 -16.28 67.08 -17.33
C PRO A 52 -15.13 68.02 -16.78
N GLU A 53 -13.86 67.80 -17.21
CA GLU A 53 -12.66 68.72 -17.21
C GLU A 53 -11.91 68.94 -15.86
N ASP A 54 -10.57 68.99 -15.68
CA ASP A 54 -9.36 69.07 -16.53
C ASP A 54 -8.03 68.75 -15.70
N PRO A 55 -6.75 69.05 -16.09
CA PRO A 55 -5.63 68.08 -16.13
C PRO A 55 -4.59 68.08 -14.96
N ALA A 56 -3.60 67.18 -15.08
CA ALA A 56 -2.57 66.76 -14.12
C ALA A 56 -1.62 67.84 -13.53
N PRO A 57 -0.92 67.51 -12.42
CA PRO A 57 0.54 67.40 -12.52
C PRO A 57 1.17 66.18 -11.80
N LEU A 58 2.40 65.88 -12.21
CA LEU A 58 3.23 64.70 -11.91
C LEU A 58 3.67 64.54 -10.44
N GLY A 59 3.56 63.30 -9.94
CA GLY A 59 4.45 62.66 -8.94
C GLY A 59 3.88 62.45 -7.53
N PRO A 60 4.35 61.46 -6.72
CA PRO A 60 5.26 60.34 -6.99
C PRO A 60 4.55 58.96 -6.96
N ARG A 61 5.16 57.95 -7.60
CA ARG A 61 4.66 56.57 -7.70
C ARG A 61 4.60 55.87 -6.32
N PRO A 62 3.56 55.08 -6.02
CA PRO A 62 3.53 54.22 -4.85
C PRO A 62 4.48 53.01 -5.04
N PRO A 63 5.02 52.43 -3.95
CA PRO A 63 5.95 51.32 -4.03
C PRO A 63 5.21 50.08 -4.57
N GLY A 64 5.51 49.76 -5.82
CA GLY A 64 5.19 48.46 -6.38
C GLY A 64 6.07 47.40 -5.72
N THR A 65 5.46 46.47 -5.00
CA THR A 65 6.05 45.15 -4.83
C THR A 65 6.08 44.48 -6.20
N ARG A 66 7.18 44.66 -6.93
CA ARG A 66 7.63 43.68 -7.92
C ARG A 66 7.70 42.35 -7.16
N ARG A 67 6.78 41.44 -7.45
CA ARG A 67 7.03 40.02 -7.21
C ARG A 67 8.13 39.63 -8.20
N ASP A 68 9.27 39.22 -7.68
CA ASP A 68 10.29 38.59 -8.50
C ASP A 68 9.69 37.35 -9.19
N PRO A 69 10.02 37.05 -10.45
CA PRO A 69 9.54 35.84 -11.14
C PRO A 69 10.02 34.53 -10.51
N LEU A 70 10.81 34.58 -9.44
CA LEU A 70 11.37 33.43 -8.73
C LEU A 70 10.56 33.05 -7.47
N ASP A 71 9.65 33.90 -6.98
CA ASP A 71 8.81 33.61 -5.81
C ASP A 71 7.56 32.77 -6.14
N ALA A 72 7.33 32.45 -7.42
CA ALA A 72 6.24 31.58 -7.86
C ALA A 72 6.54 30.07 -7.76
N MET A 73 7.70 29.68 -7.22
CA MET A 73 8.18 28.29 -7.20
C MET A 73 8.09 27.58 -5.83
N CYS A 74 7.53 28.23 -4.81
CA CYS A 74 7.22 27.55 -3.55
C CYS A 74 5.80 26.95 -3.62
N PRO A 75 5.61 25.62 -3.50
CA PRO A 75 4.29 25.04 -3.64
C PRO A 75 3.35 25.61 -2.57
N PRO A 76 2.13 26.04 -2.93
CA PRO A 76 1.12 26.47 -1.97
C PRO A 76 0.86 25.34 -0.98
N THR A 77 0.57 25.70 0.28
CA THR A 77 0.22 24.81 1.40
C THR A 77 -0.26 23.43 0.93
N GLN A 78 0.57 22.41 1.13
CA GLN A 78 0.37 21.02 0.72
C GLN A 78 -1.11 20.62 0.85
N GLY A 79 -1.75 20.37 -0.30
CA GLY A 79 -3.21 20.25 -0.43
C GLY A 79 -3.80 19.29 0.59
N GLY A 80 -4.53 19.82 1.58
CA GLY A 80 -5.38 19.05 2.49
C GLY A 80 -4.71 18.01 3.41
N LEU A 81 -3.45 17.63 3.19
CA LEU A 81 -2.74 16.61 3.97
C LEU A 81 -2.34 17.15 5.33
N ARG A 82 -2.53 16.33 6.37
CA ARG A 82 -2.37 16.79 7.75
C ARG A 82 -1.45 15.88 8.54
N ILE A 83 -0.52 16.53 9.24
CA ILE A 83 0.51 15.85 10.04
C ILE A 83 -0.10 15.14 11.25
N SER A 84 -1.05 15.80 11.92
CA SER A 84 -1.70 15.26 13.12
C SER A 84 -2.87 14.34 12.76
N PRO A 85 -3.03 13.19 13.44
CA PRO A 85 -4.20 12.33 13.32
C PRO A 85 -5.50 12.99 13.81
N PHE A 86 -5.41 14.08 14.57
CA PHE A 86 -6.57 14.82 15.08
C PHE A 86 -6.53 16.30 14.67
N GLY A 87 -7.71 16.91 14.59
CA GLY A 87 -7.86 18.35 14.30
C GLY A 87 -7.39 19.26 15.45
N HIS A 88 -7.37 18.76 16.69
CA HIS A 88 -7.00 19.53 17.88
C HIS A 88 -5.90 18.84 18.70
N VAL A 89 -5.00 19.63 19.28
CA VAL A 89 -3.89 19.14 20.12
C VAL A 89 -4.40 18.43 21.37
N SER A 90 -5.51 18.89 21.97
CA SER A 90 -6.12 18.24 23.13
C SER A 90 -6.52 16.78 22.85
N LEU A 91 -7.15 16.52 21.69
CA LEU A 91 -7.50 15.16 21.26
C LEU A 91 -6.25 14.30 21.02
N LEU A 92 -5.18 14.88 20.49
CA LEU A 92 -3.91 14.19 20.32
C LEU A 92 -3.28 13.82 21.68
N VAL A 93 -3.31 14.73 22.66
CA VAL A 93 -2.80 14.47 24.02
C VAL A 93 -3.63 13.37 24.69
N LEU A 94 -4.96 13.44 24.61
CA LEU A 94 -5.85 12.39 25.13
C LEU A 94 -5.60 11.04 24.46
N HIS A 95 -5.38 11.01 23.14
CA HIS A 95 -5.05 9.80 22.41
C HIS A 95 -3.70 9.20 22.83
N ARG A 96 -2.68 10.04 23.06
CA ARG A 96 -1.38 9.59 23.57
C ARG A 96 -1.50 9.04 24.98
N LEU A 97 -2.24 9.72 25.85
CA LEU A 97 -2.52 9.26 27.21
C LEU A 97 -3.27 7.92 27.19
N SER A 98 -4.30 7.79 26.35
CA SER A 98 -5.07 6.55 26.23
C SER A 98 -4.18 5.39 25.77
N ARG A 99 -3.29 5.62 24.79
CA ARG A 99 -2.31 4.62 24.35
C ARG A 99 -1.30 4.27 25.44
N ALA A 100 -0.83 5.24 26.22
CA ALA A 100 0.07 5.00 27.35
C ALA A 100 -0.59 4.12 28.43
N LEU A 101 -1.88 4.34 28.72
CA LEU A 101 -2.67 3.54 29.65
C LEU A 101 -2.95 2.12 29.13
N LEU A 102 -3.16 1.96 27.83
CA LEU A 102 -3.39 0.64 27.19
C LEU A 102 -2.10 -0.17 27.02
N PHE A 103 -0.95 0.49 26.94
CA PHE A 103 0.31 -0.15 26.59
C PHE A 103 0.73 -1.30 27.52
N PRO A 104 0.62 -1.20 28.86
CA PRO A 104 0.96 -2.29 29.75
C PRO A 104 0.17 -3.58 29.47
N SER A 105 -1.14 -3.48 29.24
CA SER A 105 -1.97 -4.64 28.90
C SER A 105 -1.72 -5.16 27.50
N TYR A 106 -1.47 -4.29 26.52
CA TYR A 106 -1.02 -4.71 25.19
C TYR A 106 0.29 -5.51 25.28
N TRP A 107 1.26 -5.02 26.04
CA TRP A 107 2.54 -5.70 26.23
C TRP A 107 2.38 -7.02 26.99
N ALA A 108 1.57 -7.06 28.06
CA ALA A 108 1.29 -8.28 28.81
C ALA A 108 0.61 -9.34 27.92
N LEU A 109 -0.37 -8.94 27.10
CA LEU A 109 -1.02 -9.81 26.12
C LEU A 109 -0.02 -10.34 25.08
N ASP A 110 0.85 -9.48 24.57
CA ASP A 110 1.89 -9.88 23.63
C ASP A 110 2.85 -10.90 24.26
N ARG A 111 3.28 -10.69 25.51
CA ARG A 111 4.11 -11.65 26.25
C ARG A 111 3.38 -12.95 26.56
N PHE A 112 2.09 -12.90 26.90
CA PHE A 112 1.25 -14.08 27.09
C PHE A 112 1.23 -14.96 25.84
N LEU A 113 1.04 -14.36 24.66
CA LEU A 113 1.08 -15.09 23.38
C LEU A 113 2.48 -15.64 23.06
N VAL A 114 3.54 -14.88 23.38
CA VAL A 114 4.93 -15.33 23.18
C VAL A 114 5.27 -16.53 24.07
N TRP A 115 4.93 -16.47 25.35
CA TRP A 115 5.29 -17.51 26.32
C TRP A 115 4.37 -18.72 26.25
N GLY A 116 3.08 -18.53 25.96
CA GLY A 116 2.10 -19.61 25.82
C GLY A 116 2.31 -20.47 24.57
N ARG A 117 3.17 -20.06 23.64
CA ARG A 117 3.49 -20.82 22.43
C ARG A 117 4.93 -21.36 22.48
N PRO A 118 5.14 -22.63 22.85
CA PRO A 118 6.45 -23.25 22.81
C PRO A 118 6.99 -23.27 21.38
N ASP A 119 8.31 -23.09 21.25
CA ASP A 119 8.99 -23.12 19.96
C ASP A 119 8.90 -24.54 19.39
N SER A 120 8.20 -24.72 18.26
CA SER A 120 7.96 -26.04 17.64
C SER A 120 9.18 -26.63 16.91
N TRP A 121 10.38 -26.12 17.17
CA TRP A 121 11.59 -26.48 16.44
C TRP A 121 12.45 -27.48 17.22
N GLY A 122 12.27 -28.77 16.90
CA GLY A 122 13.32 -29.79 16.96
C GLY A 122 13.91 -30.17 18.33
N CYS A 123 13.12 -30.23 19.41
CA CYS A 123 13.65 -30.60 20.73
C CYS A 123 13.05 -31.89 21.33
N ARG A 124 13.94 -32.76 21.82
CA ARG A 124 13.65 -34.08 22.43
C ARG A 124 13.03 -34.00 23.85
N ALA A 125 12.79 -32.80 24.39
CA ALA A 125 12.34 -32.58 25.77
C ALA A 125 10.97 -31.88 25.87
N ILE A 126 9.94 -32.52 25.29
CA ILE A 126 8.57 -32.00 25.17
C ILE A 126 7.99 -31.55 26.53
N GLY A 127 8.26 -32.30 27.61
CA GLY A 127 7.74 -32.01 28.94
C GLY A 127 8.24 -30.69 29.55
N LEU A 128 9.53 -30.36 29.43
CA LEU A 128 10.07 -29.10 29.95
C LEU A 128 9.55 -27.89 29.17
N HIS A 129 9.39 -28.02 27.86
CA HIS A 129 8.83 -26.94 27.03
C HIS A 129 7.36 -26.69 27.33
N LEU A 130 6.57 -27.75 27.56
CA LEU A 130 5.18 -27.61 27.95
C LEU A 130 5.05 -26.96 29.33
N LEU A 131 5.86 -27.38 30.30
CA LEU A 131 5.89 -26.76 31.63
C LEU A 131 6.29 -25.27 31.57
N SER A 132 7.33 -24.95 30.79
CA SER A 132 7.77 -23.58 30.56
C SER A 132 6.68 -22.73 29.91
N ALA A 133 5.98 -23.28 28.91
CA ALA A 133 4.87 -22.59 28.25
C ALA A 133 3.67 -22.37 29.19
N LEU A 134 3.33 -23.36 30.02
CA LEU A 134 2.26 -23.23 31.01
C LEU A 134 2.61 -22.20 32.09
N LEU A 135 3.82 -22.25 32.64
CA LEU A 135 4.29 -21.27 33.62
C LEU A 135 4.33 -19.86 33.01
N GLY A 136 4.85 -19.74 31.79
CA GLY A 136 4.87 -18.51 31.04
C GLY A 136 3.47 -17.96 30.74
N ALA A 137 2.52 -18.80 30.36
CA ALA A 137 1.13 -18.42 30.19
C ALA A 137 0.49 -17.96 31.51
N ALA A 138 0.77 -18.64 32.63
CA ALA A 138 0.29 -18.25 33.95
C ALA A 138 0.84 -16.87 34.37
N VAL A 139 2.14 -16.64 34.19
CA VAL A 139 2.76 -15.33 34.44
C VAL A 139 2.18 -14.25 33.53
N GLY A 140 2.00 -14.55 32.24
CA GLY A 140 1.38 -13.64 31.27
C GLY A 140 -0.05 -13.26 31.66
N LEU A 141 -0.84 -14.23 32.13
CA LEU A 141 -2.20 -14.00 32.60
C LEU A 141 -2.22 -13.13 33.87
N LEU A 142 -1.34 -13.39 34.83
CA LEU A 142 -1.19 -12.56 36.04
C LEU A 142 -0.82 -11.11 35.69
N LEU A 143 0.12 -10.90 34.76
CA LEU A 143 0.48 -9.57 34.27
C LEU A 143 -0.69 -8.89 33.56
N LEU A 144 -1.47 -9.63 32.76
CA LEU A 144 -2.65 -9.09 32.09
C LEU A 144 -3.71 -8.66 33.12
N SER A 145 -3.98 -9.48 34.12
CA SER A 145 -4.90 -9.15 35.22
C SER A 145 -4.43 -7.93 36.02
N ALA A 146 -3.14 -7.83 36.31
CA ALA A 146 -2.56 -6.71 37.05
C ALA A 146 -2.59 -5.38 36.27
N THR A 147 -2.55 -5.44 34.93
CA THR A 147 -2.56 -4.23 34.07
C THR A 147 -3.96 -3.80 33.64
N LEU A 148 -4.97 -4.68 33.77
CA LEU A 148 -6.35 -4.40 33.38
C LEU A 148 -6.96 -3.12 34.00
N PRO A 149 -6.67 -2.75 35.28
CA PRO A 149 -7.13 -1.49 35.86
C PRO A 149 -6.65 -0.23 35.12
N LEU A 150 -5.53 -0.30 34.39
CA LEU A 150 -5.05 0.77 33.52
C LEU A 150 -5.70 0.72 32.13
N ALA A 151 -5.93 -0.49 31.62
CA ALA A 151 -6.54 -0.66 30.30
C ALA A 151 -7.99 -0.15 30.25
N LEU A 152 -8.79 -0.34 31.31
CA LEU A 152 -10.18 0.12 31.33
C LEU A 152 -10.33 1.63 31.09
N PRO A 153 -9.71 2.53 31.89
CA PRO A 153 -9.75 3.97 31.60
C PRO A 153 -9.08 4.29 30.26
N GLY A 154 -8.03 3.56 29.88
CA GLY A 154 -7.42 3.66 28.55
C GLY A 154 -8.41 3.43 27.41
N LEU A 155 -9.25 2.40 27.49
CA LEU A 155 -10.28 2.07 26.50
C LEU A 155 -11.40 3.09 26.49
N LEU A 156 -11.86 3.53 27.68
CA LEU A 156 -12.89 4.56 27.82
C LEU A 156 -12.47 5.90 27.22
N LEU A 157 -11.18 6.24 27.28
CA LEU A 157 -10.62 7.39 26.59
C LEU A 157 -10.41 7.12 25.09
N TRP A 158 -9.90 5.95 24.72
CA TRP A 158 -9.48 5.65 23.35
C TRP A 158 -10.66 5.47 22.38
N LEU A 159 -11.70 4.72 22.77
CA LEU A 159 -12.86 4.43 21.91
C LEU A 159 -13.57 5.68 21.36
N PRO A 160 -13.98 6.67 22.17
CA PRO A 160 -14.68 7.86 21.69
C PRO A 160 -13.81 8.81 20.85
N LEU A 161 -12.49 8.64 20.89
CA LEU A 161 -11.57 9.39 20.02
C LEU A 161 -11.55 8.84 18.59
N GLN A 162 -11.80 7.54 18.40
CA GLN A 162 -11.61 6.90 17.10
C GLN A 162 -12.48 7.48 15.96
N PRO A 163 -13.77 7.82 16.17
CA PRO A 163 -14.58 8.45 15.12
C PRO A 163 -14.07 9.84 14.69
N ARG A 164 -13.28 10.52 15.53
CA ARG A 164 -12.68 11.83 15.26
C ARG A 164 -11.27 11.73 14.70
N ARG A 165 -10.70 10.52 14.65
CA ARG A 165 -9.37 10.29 14.11
C ARG A 165 -9.41 10.34 12.59
N ARG A 166 -8.45 11.03 11.99
CA ARG A 166 -8.22 11.01 10.54
C ARG A 166 -7.87 9.59 10.08
N PRO A 167 -8.14 9.27 8.80
CA PRO A 167 -7.92 7.91 8.31
C PRO A 167 -6.44 7.53 8.14
N PHE A 168 -5.52 8.49 8.15
CA PHE A 168 -4.08 8.28 8.08
C PHE A 168 -3.33 9.48 8.67
N CYS A 169 -2.05 9.28 8.98
CA CYS A 169 -1.10 10.34 9.30
C CYS A 169 -0.23 10.66 8.08
N TYR A 170 0.30 11.89 8.02
CA TYR A 170 1.23 12.31 6.99
C TYR A 170 2.52 12.85 7.60
N ALA A 171 3.65 12.23 7.26
CA ALA A 171 4.98 12.75 7.59
C ALA A 171 5.51 13.53 6.38
N PRO A 172 5.72 14.86 6.51
CA PRO A 172 6.36 15.64 5.45
C PRO A 172 7.86 15.30 5.36
N PRO A 173 8.50 15.64 4.23
CA PRO A 173 9.94 15.48 4.10
C PRO A 173 10.71 16.20 5.21
N PRO A 174 11.82 15.62 5.71
CA PRO A 174 12.64 16.27 6.71
C PRO A 174 13.35 17.51 6.14
N GLY A 175 13.82 18.39 7.03
CA GLY A 175 14.59 19.58 6.63
C GLY A 175 15.82 19.22 5.79
N GLY A 176 16.03 19.96 4.70
CA GLY A 176 17.14 19.70 3.76
C GLY A 176 16.90 18.56 2.76
N TRP A 177 15.76 17.86 2.83
CA TRP A 177 15.38 16.94 1.77
C TRP A 177 15.05 17.70 0.49
N GLN A 178 15.54 17.22 -0.65
CA GLN A 178 15.28 17.82 -1.96
C GLN A 178 14.44 16.88 -2.84
N PRO A 179 13.32 17.37 -3.41
CA PRO A 179 12.54 16.60 -4.36
C PRO A 179 13.30 16.41 -5.68
N PRO A 180 12.93 15.40 -6.48
CA PRO A 180 13.35 15.30 -7.87
C PRO A 180 13.03 16.58 -8.64
N ALA A 181 13.88 16.94 -9.60
CA ALA A 181 13.58 18.04 -10.52
C ALA A 181 12.25 17.76 -11.26
N PRO A 182 11.32 18.73 -11.31
CA PRO A 182 10.06 18.58 -12.04
C PRO A 182 10.31 18.16 -13.48
N TRP A 183 9.65 17.10 -13.92
CA TRP A 183 9.83 16.60 -15.29
C TRP A 183 9.21 17.54 -16.32
N ARG A 184 9.97 17.91 -17.35
CA ARG A 184 9.50 18.75 -18.46
C ARG A 184 9.72 18.01 -19.78
N PRO A 185 8.75 17.23 -20.28
CA PRO A 185 8.96 16.40 -21.47
C PRO A 185 9.31 17.18 -22.76
N SER A 186 9.12 18.51 -22.78
CA SER A 186 9.55 19.38 -23.87
C SER A 186 11.06 19.56 -23.96
N THR A 187 11.78 19.37 -22.86
CA THR A 187 13.25 19.59 -22.75
C THR A 187 13.98 18.38 -22.20
N ASP A 188 13.29 17.56 -21.41
CA ASP A 188 13.84 16.41 -20.73
C ASP A 188 13.56 15.14 -21.54
N PRO A 189 14.45 14.14 -21.51
CA PRO A 189 14.16 12.84 -22.08
C PRO A 189 12.99 12.15 -21.36
N PRO A 190 12.47 11.05 -21.92
CA PRO A 190 11.54 10.15 -21.23
C PRO A 190 12.01 9.86 -19.80
N ARG A 191 11.07 9.86 -18.85
CA ARG A 191 11.39 9.66 -17.42
C ARG A 191 10.99 8.27 -16.92
N ALA A 192 11.92 7.60 -16.25
CA ALA A 192 11.65 6.36 -15.55
C ALA A 192 11.17 6.61 -14.11
N PHE A 193 10.16 5.87 -13.68
CA PHE A 193 9.58 5.88 -12.34
C PHE A 193 9.63 4.47 -11.74
N GLY A 194 10.20 4.34 -10.55
CA GLY A 194 10.32 3.07 -9.82
C GLY A 194 9.25 2.90 -8.74
N PHE A 195 8.62 1.73 -8.70
CA PHE A 195 7.58 1.34 -7.75
C PHE A 195 8.04 0.09 -6.99
N LEU A 196 7.68 -0.03 -5.72
CA LEU A 196 7.92 -1.21 -4.89
C LEU A 196 6.70 -1.52 -4.03
N THR A 197 6.31 -2.78 -3.97
CA THR A 197 5.41 -3.30 -2.95
C THR A 197 6.10 -4.36 -2.10
N ALA A 198 5.88 -4.36 -0.79
CA ALA A 198 6.41 -5.39 0.10
C ALA A 198 5.55 -5.57 1.36
N ASN A 199 5.13 -6.81 1.62
CA ASN A 199 4.54 -7.21 2.88
C ASN A 199 5.67 -7.52 3.89
N LEU A 200 5.69 -6.83 5.04
CA LEU A 200 6.77 -6.96 6.04
C LEU A 200 6.37 -7.81 7.26
N CYS A 201 5.10 -8.18 7.37
CA CYS A 201 4.56 -8.96 8.47
C CYS A 201 4.94 -8.43 9.86
N LEU A 202 4.91 -7.12 10.04
CA LEU A 202 5.32 -6.44 11.27
C LEU A 202 4.17 -6.40 12.28
N PHE A 203 3.72 -7.57 12.71
CA PHE A 203 2.81 -7.73 13.85
C PHE A 203 3.52 -7.55 15.20
N SER A 204 2.75 -7.53 16.29
CA SER A 204 3.32 -7.74 17.62
C SER A 204 4.03 -9.12 17.68
N ASP A 205 5.04 -9.28 18.54
CA ASP A 205 5.86 -10.51 18.54
C ASP A 205 5.02 -11.78 18.78
N GLY A 206 3.97 -11.69 19.61
CA GLY A 206 3.05 -12.77 19.91
C GLY A 206 2.23 -13.19 18.70
N LEU A 207 1.73 -12.24 17.93
CA LEU A 207 0.98 -12.50 16.70
C LEU A 207 1.90 -12.97 15.57
N ALA A 208 3.10 -12.39 15.44
CA ALA A 208 4.08 -12.78 14.42
C ALA A 208 4.47 -14.27 14.49
N ARG A 209 4.40 -14.88 15.69
CA ARG A 209 4.68 -16.33 15.87
C ARG A 209 3.68 -17.23 15.15
N PHE A 210 2.48 -16.76 14.82
CA PHE A 210 1.53 -17.52 14.00
C PHE A 210 2.01 -17.69 12.56
N SER A 211 2.74 -16.71 12.05
CA SER A 211 3.44 -16.76 10.75
C SER A 211 4.89 -17.24 10.87
N ASN A 212 5.25 -17.92 11.98
CA ASN A 212 6.61 -18.40 12.25
C ASN A 212 7.69 -17.28 12.25
N LEU A 213 7.29 -16.02 12.43
CA LEU A 213 8.17 -14.86 12.53
C LEU A 213 8.36 -14.44 13.99
N ARG A 214 9.46 -13.72 14.27
CA ARG A 214 9.81 -13.27 15.63
C ARG A 214 10.49 -11.91 15.60
N HIS A 215 10.61 -11.29 16.77
CA HIS A 215 11.39 -10.07 16.99
C HIS A 215 11.03 -8.94 16.02
N SER A 216 9.75 -8.61 15.91
CA SER A 216 9.22 -7.64 14.94
C SER A 216 9.93 -6.29 15.04
N GLN A 217 10.27 -5.81 16.24
CA GLN A 217 11.06 -4.57 16.40
C GLN A 217 12.47 -4.66 15.80
N ARG A 218 13.13 -5.83 15.93
CA ARG A 218 14.45 -6.07 15.33
C ARG A 218 14.33 -6.19 13.82
N ARG A 219 13.37 -6.98 13.31
CA ARG A 219 13.12 -7.11 11.87
C ARG A 219 12.82 -5.76 11.23
N ALA A 220 11.99 -4.93 11.87
CA ALA A 220 11.71 -3.57 11.41
C ALA A 220 12.98 -2.71 11.34
N LYS A 221 13.86 -2.80 12.35
CA LYS A 221 15.15 -2.11 12.34
C LYS A 221 16.05 -2.57 11.18
N GLU A 222 16.13 -3.88 10.94
CA GLU A 222 16.92 -4.41 9.82
C GLU A 222 16.32 -4.05 8.46
N ALA A 223 15.00 -4.16 8.30
CA ALA A 223 14.31 -3.74 7.07
C ALA A 223 14.56 -2.25 6.79
N ALA A 224 14.50 -1.41 7.84
CA ALA A 224 14.79 0.01 7.70
C ALA A 224 16.24 0.28 7.29
N ARG A 225 17.21 -0.54 7.76
CA ARG A 225 18.61 -0.48 7.30
C ARG A 225 18.79 -0.89 5.83
N VAL A 226 17.96 -1.81 5.33
CA VAL A 226 17.96 -2.18 3.90
C VAL A 226 17.60 -0.97 3.05
N PHE A 227 16.52 -0.25 3.40
CA PHE A 227 16.14 1.00 2.73
C PHE A 227 17.17 2.11 2.89
N GLU A 228 17.76 2.24 4.08
CA GLU A 228 18.82 3.22 4.37
C GLU A 228 20.08 2.96 3.51
N LYS A 229 20.52 1.70 3.42
CA LYS A 229 21.66 1.29 2.58
C LYS A 229 21.38 1.56 1.10
N TRP A 230 20.19 1.23 0.62
CA TRP A 230 19.75 1.55 -0.73
C TRP A 230 19.81 3.07 -1.00
N SER A 231 19.29 3.88 -0.08
CA SER A 231 19.27 5.33 -0.23
C SER A 231 20.67 5.94 -0.24
N ARG A 232 21.64 5.38 0.49
CA ARG A 232 23.03 5.85 0.52
C ARG A 232 23.87 5.35 -0.66
N GLY A 233 23.63 4.12 -1.11
CA GLY A 233 24.41 3.45 -2.15
C GLY A 233 24.10 3.90 -3.58
N GLY A 234 23.55 5.10 -3.80
CA GLY A 234 23.18 5.58 -5.13
C GLY A 234 21.85 5.07 -5.69
N GLY A 235 21.02 4.38 -4.87
CA GLY A 235 19.68 3.91 -5.26
C GLY A 235 18.69 5.02 -5.67
N LYS A 236 19.09 6.29 -5.54
CA LYS A 236 18.36 7.44 -6.10
C LYS A 236 18.46 7.53 -7.63
N GLY A 237 19.23 6.64 -8.27
CA GLY A 237 19.57 6.64 -9.68
C GLY A 237 20.55 7.76 -10.02
N SER A 238 21.46 7.53 -10.97
CA SER A 238 22.15 8.62 -11.68
C SER A 238 21.10 9.57 -12.27
N ALA A 239 21.49 10.84 -12.44
CA ALA A 239 20.64 11.93 -12.95
C ALA A 239 19.69 11.43 -14.05
N TYR A 240 18.40 11.77 -13.91
CA TYR A 240 17.35 11.42 -14.88
C TYR A 240 17.83 11.81 -16.30
N GLY A 241 18.24 10.82 -17.11
CA GLY A 241 18.73 11.06 -18.47
C GLY A 241 20.12 10.51 -18.83
N THR A 242 20.93 10.00 -17.90
CA THR A 242 22.17 9.30 -18.30
C THR A 242 21.90 7.81 -18.50
N THR A 243 21.89 7.36 -19.75
CA THR A 243 22.08 5.95 -20.08
C THR A 243 23.47 5.53 -19.60
N ASP A 244 23.57 4.86 -18.45
CA ASP A 244 24.85 4.27 -18.01
C ASP A 244 25.26 3.20 -19.02
N GLY A 245 26.29 3.50 -19.82
CA GLY A 245 26.87 2.65 -20.86
C GLY A 245 27.76 1.53 -20.32
N SER A 246 27.37 0.89 -19.20
CA SER A 246 28.01 -0.37 -18.79
C SER A 246 27.29 -1.53 -19.49
N PRO A 247 28.00 -2.50 -20.11
CA PRO A 247 27.38 -3.65 -20.75
C PRO A 247 26.75 -4.54 -19.67
N ARG A 248 25.51 -4.23 -19.29
CA ARG A 248 24.68 -5.09 -18.47
C ARG A 248 24.21 -6.20 -19.41
N ARG A 249 24.60 -7.45 -19.12
CA ARG A 249 24.15 -8.64 -19.85
C ARG A 249 22.64 -8.52 -20.09
N GLU A 250 22.21 -8.47 -21.35
CA GLU A 250 20.79 -8.28 -21.65
C GLU A 250 19.98 -9.36 -20.94
N PRO A 251 19.02 -8.98 -20.08
CA PRO A 251 18.23 -9.94 -19.32
C PRO A 251 17.39 -10.79 -20.29
N ARG A 252 17.11 -12.05 -19.92
CA ARG A 252 16.32 -13.01 -20.74
C ARG A 252 14.82 -12.67 -20.82
N GLY A 253 14.45 -11.43 -20.49
CA GLY A 253 13.09 -10.92 -20.34
C GLY A 253 13.06 -9.69 -19.42
N PRO A 254 11.92 -9.03 -19.26
CA PRO A 254 11.81 -7.84 -18.41
C PRO A 254 11.91 -8.15 -16.90
N GLY A 255 11.76 -9.41 -16.47
CA GLY A 255 11.83 -9.84 -15.08
C GLY A 255 13.21 -10.30 -14.60
N GLU A 256 13.63 -9.83 -13.43
CA GLU A 256 14.90 -10.19 -12.78
C GLU A 256 14.72 -10.47 -11.27
N VAL A 257 15.45 -11.45 -10.73
CA VAL A 257 15.55 -11.68 -9.28
C VAL A 257 16.78 -10.95 -8.74
N LEU A 258 16.62 -10.09 -7.73
CA LEU A 258 17.72 -9.29 -7.15
C LEU A 258 17.93 -9.58 -5.67
N ALA A 259 19.21 -9.66 -5.26
CA ALA A 259 19.60 -9.74 -3.85
C ALA A 259 19.57 -8.38 -3.12
N THR A 260 19.27 -7.31 -3.85
CA THR A 260 19.17 -5.93 -3.37
C THR A 260 17.82 -5.34 -3.75
N LEU A 261 17.46 -4.21 -3.15
CA LEU A 261 16.34 -3.42 -3.64
C LEU A 261 16.59 -2.96 -5.10
N PRO A 262 15.54 -2.70 -5.89
CA PRO A 262 15.67 -2.16 -7.23
C PRO A 262 16.51 -0.89 -7.28
N GLY A 263 17.25 -0.69 -8.38
CA GLY A 263 18.18 0.44 -8.52
C GLY A 263 17.52 1.81 -8.49
N ARG A 264 16.22 1.91 -8.79
CA ARG A 264 15.39 3.12 -8.71
C ARG A 264 14.12 2.81 -7.94
N LEU A 265 13.84 3.61 -6.91
CA LEU A 265 12.57 3.62 -6.19
C LEU A 265 12.12 5.06 -6.01
N ASP A 266 10.92 5.37 -6.50
CA ASP A 266 10.26 6.65 -6.34
C ASP A 266 9.01 6.50 -5.45
N PHE A 267 8.35 5.34 -5.48
CA PHE A 267 7.16 5.04 -4.69
C PHE A 267 7.30 3.68 -4.00
N VAL A 268 7.00 3.62 -2.70
CA VAL A 268 7.09 2.39 -1.91
C VAL A 268 5.78 2.18 -1.15
N CYS A 269 5.11 1.07 -1.42
CA CYS A 269 3.94 0.58 -0.72
C CYS A 269 4.35 -0.57 0.21
N LEU A 270 4.04 -0.48 1.50
CA LEU A 270 4.28 -1.56 2.46
C LEU A 270 2.96 -2.06 3.05
N GLN A 271 2.88 -3.37 3.26
CA GLN A 271 1.75 -4.04 3.92
C GLN A 271 2.16 -4.66 5.27
N GLU A 272 1.15 -4.93 6.09
CA GLU A 272 1.25 -5.53 7.44
C GLU A 272 2.12 -4.76 8.45
N MET A 273 2.07 -3.44 8.37
CA MET A 273 2.67 -2.51 9.32
C MET A 273 1.84 -2.36 10.60
N PHE A 274 1.53 -3.47 11.30
CA PHE A 274 0.59 -3.45 12.43
C PHE A 274 1.19 -3.01 13.78
N ASP A 275 2.47 -3.29 14.06
CA ASP A 275 3.15 -2.76 15.25
C ASP A 275 3.55 -1.30 15.00
N LEU A 276 2.80 -0.39 15.62
CA LEU A 276 2.97 1.06 15.46
C LEU A 276 4.35 1.58 15.88
N ARG A 277 5.11 0.86 16.73
CA ARG A 277 6.50 1.23 17.07
C ARG A 277 7.46 0.79 15.96
N ALA A 278 7.19 -0.35 15.33
CA ALA A 278 7.95 -0.82 14.18
C ALA A 278 7.70 0.09 12.97
N GLU A 279 6.45 0.50 12.75
CA GLU A 279 6.08 1.46 11.72
C GLU A 279 6.79 2.81 11.90
N ASP A 280 6.75 3.41 13.10
CA ASP A 280 7.44 4.68 13.39
C ASP A 280 8.95 4.62 13.07
N ARG A 281 9.61 3.48 13.34
CA ARG A 281 11.02 3.29 12.98
C ARG A 281 11.24 3.32 11.46
N LEU A 282 10.37 2.66 10.69
CA LEU A 282 10.45 2.63 9.23
C LEU A 282 10.14 4.00 8.63
N VAL A 283 9.12 4.71 9.13
CA VAL A 283 8.79 6.08 8.71
C VAL A 283 9.99 7.01 8.88
N ARG A 284 10.71 6.94 10.01
CA ARG A 284 11.92 7.75 10.25
C ARG A 284 13.08 7.46 9.30
N GLN A 285 13.13 6.27 8.68
CA GLN A 285 14.15 5.93 7.68
C GLN A 285 13.68 6.24 6.25
N LEU A 286 12.41 6.02 5.94
CA LEU A 286 11.84 6.31 4.62
C LEU A 286 11.72 7.82 4.37
N GLY A 287 11.46 8.63 5.40
CA GLY A 287 11.37 10.09 5.26
C GLY A 287 12.64 10.73 4.67
N PRO A 288 13.85 10.49 5.20
CA PRO A 288 15.09 10.99 4.60
C PRO A 288 15.40 10.43 3.19
N ALA A 289 14.96 9.20 2.90
CA ALA A 289 15.22 8.54 1.63
C ALA A 289 14.29 9.03 0.51
N LEU A 290 12.98 9.05 0.78
CA LEU A 290 11.90 9.31 -0.16
C LEU A 290 11.14 10.60 0.15
N GLY A 291 11.16 11.16 1.36
CA GLY A 291 10.50 12.43 1.64
C GLY A 291 9.10 12.24 2.21
N HIS A 292 8.08 12.15 1.36
CA HIS A 292 6.69 12.13 1.78
C HIS A 292 6.27 10.73 2.24
N VAL A 293 5.61 10.61 3.41
CA VAL A 293 5.11 9.31 3.90
C VAL A 293 3.69 9.42 4.45
N LEU A 294 2.79 8.56 3.98
CA LEU A 294 1.48 8.29 4.58
C LEU A 294 1.57 7.01 5.40
N TYR A 295 1.20 7.07 6.68
CA TYR A 295 1.37 5.98 7.64
C TYR A 295 0.24 5.98 8.69
N ASP A 296 0.22 4.97 9.56
CA ASP A 296 -0.83 4.75 10.57
C ASP A 296 -2.22 4.80 9.90
N VAL A 297 -2.32 4.10 8.77
CA VAL A 297 -3.48 4.11 7.89
C VAL A 297 -4.58 3.19 8.45
N GLY A 298 -5.84 3.58 8.24
CA GLY A 298 -7.00 2.88 8.73
C GLY A 298 -7.51 3.40 10.06
N ALA A 299 -8.73 3.02 10.39
CA ALA A 299 -9.40 3.44 11.62
C ALA A 299 -9.64 2.23 12.51
N ALA A 300 -9.13 2.29 13.74
CA ALA A 300 -9.50 1.36 14.80
C ALA A 300 -10.78 1.84 15.50
N GLY A 301 -11.30 1.05 16.45
CA GLY A 301 -12.50 1.35 17.23
C GLY A 301 -13.78 0.71 16.71
N LEU A 302 -14.92 1.14 17.27
CA LEU A 302 -16.25 0.61 16.92
C LEU A 302 -16.76 1.23 15.62
N ARG A 303 -17.17 0.37 14.69
CA ARG A 303 -17.78 0.74 13.41
C ARG A 303 -19.30 0.55 13.47
N PRO A 304 -20.08 1.18 12.56
CA PRO A 304 -21.50 0.88 12.42
C PRO A 304 -21.76 -0.63 12.35
N GLY A 305 -22.79 -1.09 13.07
CA GLY A 305 -23.10 -2.51 13.25
C GLY A 305 -22.29 -3.20 14.36
N LEU A 306 -21.75 -2.45 15.34
CA LEU A 306 -20.99 -2.96 16.50
C LEU A 306 -19.73 -3.78 16.13
N ARG A 307 -19.17 -3.55 14.94
CA ARG A 307 -17.95 -4.22 14.48
C ARG A 307 -16.72 -3.50 15.04
N LEU A 308 -15.95 -4.19 15.87
CA LEU A 308 -14.72 -3.65 16.48
C LEU A 308 -13.51 -3.87 15.56
N LYS A 309 -12.79 -2.79 15.24
CA LYS A 309 -11.46 -2.83 14.61
C LYS A 309 -10.40 -2.57 15.67
N LEU A 310 -9.47 -3.51 15.83
CA LEU A 310 -8.36 -3.40 16.79
C LEU A 310 -7.07 -2.94 16.12
N LEU A 311 -6.89 -3.30 14.85
CA LEU A 311 -5.70 -2.98 14.06
C LEU A 311 -6.07 -1.96 12.97
N GLY A 312 -5.09 -1.14 12.59
CA GLY A 312 -5.16 -0.31 11.38
C GLY A 312 -5.23 -1.17 10.11
N SER A 313 -5.01 -0.56 8.95
CA SER A 313 -4.93 -1.30 7.69
C SER A 313 -3.61 -2.03 7.52
N GLY A 314 -2.56 -1.59 8.22
CA GLY A 314 -1.18 -2.06 8.01
C GLY A 314 -0.55 -1.52 6.73
N LEU A 315 -1.16 -0.53 6.07
CA LEU A 315 -0.63 0.09 4.87
C LEU A 315 0.28 1.30 5.20
N LEU A 316 1.36 1.42 4.46
CA LEU A 316 2.22 2.61 4.43
C LEU A 316 2.58 2.94 2.98
N LEU A 317 2.51 4.22 2.60
CA LEU A 317 2.94 4.71 1.29
C LEU A 317 3.99 5.80 1.44
N ALA A 318 5.17 5.57 0.88
CA ALA A 318 6.22 6.59 0.76
C ALA A 318 6.39 7.05 -0.70
N SER A 319 6.63 8.34 -0.90
CA SER A 319 6.75 8.95 -2.22
C SER A 319 7.88 9.97 -2.27
N ARG A 320 8.71 9.84 -3.31
CA ARG A 320 9.74 10.80 -3.72
C ARG A 320 9.18 12.08 -4.31
N TYR A 321 7.90 12.09 -4.66
CA TYR A 321 7.25 13.21 -5.31
C TYR A 321 6.20 13.83 -4.38
N PRO A 322 5.93 15.14 -4.50
CA PRO A 322 4.92 15.79 -3.69
C PRO A 322 3.53 15.15 -3.83
N LEU A 323 2.91 14.82 -2.70
CA LEU A 323 1.54 14.34 -2.64
C LEU A 323 0.56 15.51 -2.73
N LEU A 324 -0.39 15.42 -3.65
CA LEU A 324 -1.42 16.43 -3.91
C LEU A 324 -2.73 16.13 -3.15
N ALA A 325 -3.08 14.85 -3.07
CA ALA A 325 -4.28 14.36 -2.43
C ALA A 325 -4.07 12.91 -1.97
N ALA A 326 -4.79 12.49 -0.93
CA ALA A 326 -4.84 11.10 -0.50
C ALA A 326 -6.18 10.76 0.15
N ARG A 327 -6.63 9.51 -0.01
CA ARG A 327 -7.89 8.99 0.53
C ARG A 327 -7.70 7.53 0.95
N PHE A 328 -8.28 7.15 2.08
CA PHE A 328 -8.34 5.75 2.50
C PHE A 328 -9.78 5.30 2.71
N LEU A 329 -10.13 4.13 2.17
CA LEU A 329 -11.45 3.51 2.29
C LEU A 329 -11.32 2.08 2.81
N PRO A 330 -11.89 1.75 3.99
CA PRO A 330 -11.84 0.40 4.54
C PRO A 330 -12.86 -0.54 3.89
N PHE A 331 -12.49 -1.80 3.73
CA PHE A 331 -13.41 -2.83 3.24
C PHE A 331 -14.54 -3.12 4.24
N PRO A 332 -15.78 -3.29 3.77
CA PRO A 332 -16.93 -3.55 4.64
C PRO A 332 -17.05 -5.03 5.04
N ASN A 333 -16.43 -5.94 4.30
CA ASN A 333 -16.74 -7.38 4.27
C ASN A 333 -15.62 -8.30 4.79
N GLY A 334 -14.55 -7.77 5.39
CA GLY A 334 -13.51 -8.60 6.02
C GLY A 334 -14.09 -9.46 7.15
N CYS A 335 -13.77 -10.74 7.17
CA CYS A 335 -14.29 -11.72 8.13
C CYS A 335 -13.16 -12.46 8.88
N ARG A 336 -13.53 -13.30 9.86
CA ARG A 336 -12.58 -14.07 10.70
C ARG A 336 -11.50 -13.17 11.33
N GLU A 337 -10.23 -13.53 11.26
CA GLU A 337 -9.09 -12.75 11.78
C GLU A 337 -9.01 -11.34 11.15
N ASP A 338 -9.30 -11.21 9.86
CA ASP A 338 -9.28 -9.95 9.13
C ASP A 338 -10.44 -9.02 9.52
N ALA A 339 -11.47 -9.54 10.21
CA ALA A 339 -12.53 -8.71 10.77
C ALA A 339 -12.00 -7.69 11.79
N LEU A 340 -10.85 -7.96 12.43
CA LEU A 340 -10.24 -7.08 13.43
C LEU A 340 -9.33 -6.00 12.81
N ALA A 341 -8.91 -6.16 11.55
CA ALA A 341 -8.07 -5.21 10.85
C ALA A 341 -8.89 -4.28 9.95
N SER A 342 -8.48 -3.02 9.84
CA SER A 342 -9.09 -2.05 8.94
C SER A 342 -8.49 -2.15 7.54
N LYS A 343 -8.45 -3.35 6.93
CA LYS A 343 -7.99 -3.55 5.53
C LYS A 343 -8.81 -2.69 4.56
N GLY A 344 -8.23 -2.27 3.45
CA GLY A 344 -8.85 -1.34 2.52
C GLY A 344 -7.91 -0.80 1.45
N LEU A 345 -8.35 0.26 0.76
CA LEU A 345 -7.60 0.92 -0.29
C LEU A 345 -7.09 2.30 0.18
N LEU A 346 -5.78 2.53 0.06
CA LEU A 346 -5.15 3.84 0.18
C LEU A 346 -4.80 4.37 -1.22
N SER A 347 -5.46 5.44 -1.64
CA SER A 347 -5.19 6.12 -2.92
C SER A 347 -4.46 7.44 -2.69
N ALA A 348 -3.52 7.78 -3.56
CA ALA A 348 -2.81 9.06 -3.54
C ALA A 348 -2.54 9.60 -4.95
N GLN A 349 -2.56 10.92 -5.09
CA GLN A 349 -2.16 11.64 -6.30
C GLN A 349 -0.82 12.32 -6.07
N VAL A 350 0.12 12.20 -7.01
CA VAL A 350 1.46 12.79 -6.95
C VAL A 350 1.71 13.78 -8.08
N GLN A 351 2.50 14.82 -7.80
CA GLN A 351 2.95 15.81 -8.80
C GLN A 351 4.32 15.42 -9.35
N LEU A 352 4.42 15.20 -10.66
CA LEU A 352 5.63 14.68 -11.31
C LEU A 352 6.38 15.75 -12.13
N GLY A 353 5.66 16.74 -12.66
CA GLY A 353 6.24 17.70 -13.59
C GLY A 353 5.22 18.59 -14.28
N THR A 354 5.58 19.13 -15.43
CA THR A 354 4.72 20.00 -16.24
C THR A 354 4.92 19.73 -17.73
N LEU A 355 3.83 19.67 -18.51
CA LEU A 355 3.81 19.50 -19.96
C LEU A 355 2.86 20.54 -20.56
N ASP A 356 3.33 21.43 -21.44
CA ASP A 356 2.47 22.47 -22.07
C ASP A 356 1.63 23.27 -21.06
N GLN A 357 2.25 23.74 -19.96
CA GLN A 357 1.58 24.42 -18.83
C GLN A 357 0.58 23.55 -18.03
N ARG A 358 0.36 22.30 -18.43
CA ARG A 358 -0.42 21.30 -17.69
C ARG A 358 0.44 20.64 -16.63
N ARG A 359 -0.17 20.24 -15.51
CA ARG A 359 0.52 19.45 -14.48
C ARG A 359 0.64 18.02 -14.96
N ILE A 360 1.80 17.40 -14.77
CA ILE A 360 1.95 15.96 -14.92
C ILE A 360 1.69 15.31 -13.57
N VAL A 361 0.71 14.42 -13.51
CA VAL A 361 0.30 13.72 -12.27
C VAL A 361 0.41 12.22 -12.42
N GLY A 362 0.54 11.53 -11.29
CA GLY A 362 0.43 10.08 -11.21
C GLY A 362 -0.54 9.67 -10.11
N PHE A 363 -1.19 8.52 -10.29
CA PHE A 363 -2.09 7.93 -9.29
C PHE A 363 -1.48 6.65 -8.73
N LEU A 364 -1.57 6.49 -7.41
CA LEU A 364 -1.05 5.36 -6.65
C LEU A 364 -2.19 4.76 -5.82
N HIS A 365 -2.39 3.46 -5.93
CA HIS A 365 -3.46 2.72 -5.27
C HIS A 365 -2.86 1.54 -4.51
N CYS A 366 -2.88 1.59 -3.19
CA CYS A 366 -2.21 0.65 -2.30
C CYS A 366 -3.26 -0.17 -1.52
N THR A 367 -3.19 -1.50 -1.56
CA THR A 367 -4.17 -2.35 -0.88
C THR A 367 -3.54 -3.54 -0.15
N HIS A 368 -4.34 -4.16 0.73
CA HIS A 368 -4.10 -5.48 1.28
C HIS A 368 -5.46 -6.17 1.37
N LEU A 369 -5.69 -7.19 0.52
CA LEU A 369 -6.98 -7.88 0.43
C LEU A 369 -7.16 -8.92 1.55
N HIS A 370 -8.37 -9.47 1.63
CA HIS A 370 -8.77 -10.53 2.56
C HIS A 370 -7.89 -11.79 2.43
N ALA A 371 -7.24 -12.18 3.52
CA ALA A 371 -6.23 -13.25 3.58
C ALA A 371 -6.79 -14.68 3.64
N PRO A 372 -7.86 -14.98 4.41
CA PRO A 372 -8.35 -16.35 4.58
C PRO A 372 -8.52 -17.12 3.26
N GLU A 373 -7.91 -18.30 3.24
CA GLU A 373 -8.01 -19.21 2.11
C GLU A 373 -9.46 -19.74 1.99
N GLY A 374 -9.95 -19.89 0.76
CA GLY A 374 -11.31 -20.31 0.45
C GLY A 374 -12.36 -19.18 0.40
N ASP A 375 -12.03 -17.97 0.85
CA ASP A 375 -12.95 -16.81 0.82
C ASP A 375 -12.78 -15.97 -0.48
N GLY A 376 -12.60 -16.63 -1.64
CA GLY A 376 -12.33 -15.94 -2.91
C GLY A 376 -13.45 -15.03 -3.40
N SER A 377 -14.70 -15.28 -2.98
CA SER A 377 -15.83 -14.37 -3.21
C SER A 377 -15.66 -13.02 -2.49
N VAL A 378 -15.11 -13.02 -1.27
CA VAL A 378 -14.82 -11.80 -0.50
C VAL A 378 -13.73 -11.01 -1.21
N ARG A 379 -12.64 -11.67 -1.64
CA ARG A 379 -11.58 -11.01 -2.43
C ARG A 379 -12.09 -10.46 -3.75
N SER A 380 -12.94 -11.20 -4.47
CA SER A 380 -13.54 -10.73 -5.73
C SER A 380 -14.42 -9.49 -5.53
N GLU A 381 -15.24 -9.45 -4.47
CA GLU A 381 -16.01 -8.25 -4.10
C GLU A 381 -15.07 -7.08 -3.75
N GLN A 382 -14.01 -7.34 -2.98
CA GLN A 382 -13.01 -6.32 -2.66
C GLN A 382 -12.29 -5.79 -3.91
N LEU A 383 -11.99 -6.65 -4.89
CA LEU A 383 -11.42 -6.26 -6.18
C LEU A 383 -12.37 -5.35 -6.98
N SER A 384 -13.68 -5.58 -6.91
CA SER A 384 -14.67 -4.68 -7.49
C SER A 384 -14.69 -3.32 -6.79
N LEU A 385 -14.69 -3.32 -5.45
CA LEU A 385 -14.64 -2.10 -4.64
C LEU A 385 -13.38 -1.27 -4.92
N VAL A 386 -12.19 -1.89 -4.97
CA VAL A 386 -10.95 -1.14 -5.22
C VAL A 386 -10.91 -0.52 -6.61
N LEU A 387 -11.47 -1.20 -7.63
CA LEU A 387 -11.55 -0.67 -8.99
C LEU A 387 -12.47 0.56 -9.01
N GLU A 388 -13.67 0.45 -8.44
CA GLU A 388 -14.63 1.55 -8.34
C GLU A 388 -14.04 2.74 -7.56
N TRP A 389 -13.42 2.49 -6.41
CA TRP A 389 -12.87 3.53 -5.55
C TRP A 389 -11.64 4.21 -6.14
N ALA A 390 -10.85 3.49 -6.95
CA ALA A 390 -9.75 4.06 -7.71
C ALA A 390 -10.29 5.02 -8.79
N GLU A 391 -11.26 4.58 -9.60
CA GLU A 391 -11.88 5.41 -10.64
C GLU A 391 -12.54 6.67 -10.05
N GLN A 392 -13.26 6.53 -8.93
CA GLN A 392 -13.84 7.68 -8.22
C GLN A 392 -12.76 8.64 -7.70
N PHE A 393 -11.67 8.12 -7.13
CA PHE A 393 -10.59 8.96 -6.62
C PHE A 393 -9.89 9.72 -7.75
N GLU A 394 -9.62 9.05 -8.87
CA GLU A 394 -9.05 9.67 -10.06
C GLU A 394 -9.98 10.74 -10.62
N ALA A 395 -11.28 10.48 -10.75
CA ALA A 395 -12.26 11.45 -11.25
C ALA A 395 -12.38 12.70 -10.35
N GLU A 396 -12.37 12.53 -9.02
CA GLU A 396 -12.45 13.63 -8.06
C GLU A 396 -11.19 14.52 -8.03
N ASN A 397 -10.02 13.95 -8.36
CA ASN A 397 -8.73 14.63 -8.21
C ASN A 397 -8.07 14.99 -9.54
N SER A 398 -8.63 14.53 -10.67
CA SER A 398 -8.23 14.96 -12.01
C SER A 398 -8.78 16.36 -12.26
N LYS A 399 -7.89 17.34 -12.44
CA LYS A 399 -8.31 18.64 -12.97
C LYS A 399 -8.36 18.54 -14.50
N GLY A 400 -9.30 19.24 -15.14
CA GLY A 400 -9.59 19.17 -16.59
C GLY A 400 -8.46 19.56 -17.56
N GLY A 401 -7.21 19.60 -17.10
CA GLY A 401 -6.03 19.74 -17.93
C GLY A 401 -4.82 18.96 -17.41
N ASP A 402 -4.94 18.09 -16.39
CA ASP A 402 -3.77 17.31 -15.94
C ASP A 402 -3.37 16.26 -16.98
N ALA A 403 -2.06 16.08 -17.19
CA ALA A 403 -1.50 14.99 -17.99
C ALA A 403 -1.15 13.82 -17.06
N VAL A 404 -1.88 12.71 -17.17
CA VAL A 404 -1.66 11.53 -16.33
C VAL A 404 -0.50 10.71 -16.89
N ALA A 405 0.58 10.58 -16.12
CA ALA A 405 1.74 9.78 -16.49
C ALA A 405 1.52 8.28 -16.27
N PHE A 406 0.85 7.93 -15.17
CA PHE A 406 0.53 6.56 -14.79
C PHE A 406 -0.61 6.52 -13.77
N SER A 407 -1.33 5.40 -13.74
CA SER A 407 -2.12 4.95 -12.59
C SER A 407 -1.65 3.54 -12.22
N VAL A 408 -1.21 3.35 -10.98
CA VAL A 408 -0.55 2.12 -10.53
C VAL A 408 -1.23 1.56 -9.28
N PHE A 409 -1.58 0.29 -9.34
CA PHE A 409 -2.11 -0.50 -8.24
C PHE A 409 -1.00 -1.39 -7.64
N MET A 410 -0.86 -1.40 -6.31
CA MET A 410 0.19 -2.13 -5.59
C MET A 410 -0.38 -2.80 -4.35
N GLY A 411 0.06 -4.01 -4.06
CA GLY A 411 -0.23 -4.63 -2.77
C GLY A 411 -0.22 -6.14 -2.76
N ASP A 412 -0.51 -6.66 -1.57
CA ASP A 412 -0.77 -8.07 -1.33
C ASP A 412 -2.25 -8.36 -1.60
N LEU A 413 -2.51 -9.15 -2.63
CA LEU A 413 -3.87 -9.50 -3.06
C LEU A 413 -4.35 -10.83 -2.46
N ASN A 414 -3.50 -11.59 -1.78
CA ASN A 414 -3.84 -12.86 -1.13
C ASN A 414 -4.48 -13.93 -2.05
N PHE A 415 -4.30 -13.81 -3.36
CA PHE A 415 -4.66 -14.81 -4.35
C PHE A 415 -3.54 -14.90 -5.38
N ASP A 416 -3.30 -16.08 -5.95
CA ASP A 416 -2.29 -16.29 -6.97
C ASP A 416 -2.90 -16.41 -8.39
N ASN A 417 -2.05 -16.42 -9.42
CA ASN A 417 -2.48 -16.61 -10.80
C ASN A 417 -2.16 -18.01 -11.35
N CYS A 418 -2.12 -19.04 -10.49
CA CYS A 418 -1.80 -20.42 -10.90
C CYS A 418 -2.69 -21.50 -10.27
N SER A 419 -3.28 -21.24 -9.10
CA SER A 419 -4.10 -22.17 -8.34
C SER A 419 -5.56 -22.14 -8.80
N PRO A 420 -6.25 -23.29 -8.86
CA PRO A 420 -7.67 -23.35 -9.26
C PRO A 420 -8.60 -22.69 -8.23
N ASP A 421 -8.21 -22.65 -6.95
CA ASP A 421 -9.01 -22.07 -5.86
C ASP A 421 -9.20 -20.55 -6.00
N ASP A 422 -8.30 -19.89 -6.73
CA ASP A 422 -8.26 -18.43 -6.91
C ASP A 422 -8.84 -18.01 -8.28
N ALA A 423 -9.56 -18.93 -8.96
CA ALA A 423 -10.06 -18.74 -10.32
C ALA A 423 -11.07 -17.58 -10.47
N LEU A 424 -11.80 -17.21 -9.40
CA LEU A 424 -12.73 -16.08 -9.44
C LEU A 424 -11.97 -14.76 -9.54
N GLU A 425 -10.95 -14.59 -8.70
CA GLU A 425 -10.09 -13.43 -8.64
C GLU A 425 -9.24 -13.31 -9.91
N GLN A 426 -8.70 -14.43 -10.39
CA GLN A 426 -7.93 -14.50 -11.62
C GLN A 426 -8.72 -14.04 -12.86
N LYS A 427 -10.04 -14.17 -12.87
CA LYS A 427 -10.90 -13.74 -13.99
C LYS A 427 -11.53 -12.37 -13.76
N HIS A 428 -11.18 -11.68 -12.69
CA HIS A 428 -11.78 -10.41 -12.32
C HIS A 428 -11.43 -9.31 -13.35
N ASN A 429 -12.38 -8.39 -13.57
CA ASN A 429 -12.28 -7.29 -14.55
C ASN A 429 -11.18 -6.26 -14.25
N VAL A 430 -10.59 -6.31 -13.05
CA VAL A 430 -9.43 -5.47 -12.68
C VAL A 430 -8.29 -5.66 -13.69
N PHE A 431 -8.06 -6.88 -14.17
CA PHE A 431 -7.00 -7.21 -15.14
C PHE A 431 -7.30 -6.72 -16.57
N SER A 432 -8.54 -6.32 -16.86
CA SER A 432 -8.90 -5.64 -18.10
C SER A 432 -8.71 -4.13 -18.01
N CYS A 433 -8.66 -3.58 -16.80
CA CYS A 433 -8.48 -2.15 -16.53
C CYS A 433 -7.03 -1.79 -16.19
N PHE A 434 -6.33 -2.70 -15.52
CA PHE A 434 -4.93 -2.60 -15.14
C PHE A 434 -4.17 -3.83 -15.63
N THR A 435 -3.08 -3.59 -16.35
CA THR A 435 -2.20 -4.61 -16.90
C THR A 435 -1.27 -5.14 -15.80
N ASP A 436 -1.19 -6.46 -15.67
CA ASP A 436 -0.16 -7.15 -14.88
C ASP A 436 1.01 -7.56 -15.79
N PRO A 437 2.22 -7.00 -15.63
CA PRO A 437 3.38 -7.37 -16.44
C PRO A 437 3.75 -8.86 -16.39
N CYS A 438 3.45 -9.53 -15.28
CA CYS A 438 3.80 -10.93 -15.03
C CYS A 438 2.79 -11.92 -15.61
N ARG A 439 1.69 -11.45 -16.20
CA ARG A 439 0.54 -12.27 -16.58
C ARG A 439 0.41 -12.39 -18.10
N LEU A 440 0.18 -13.62 -18.57
CA LEU A 440 -0.28 -13.90 -19.95
C LEU A 440 -1.81 -14.04 -20.00
N GLY A 441 -2.41 -14.57 -18.94
CA GLY A 441 -3.86 -14.75 -18.81
C GLY A 441 -4.23 -15.34 -17.44
N PRO A 442 -5.52 -15.64 -17.20
CA PRO A 442 -5.93 -16.39 -16.01
C PRO A 442 -5.22 -17.74 -15.97
N CYS A 443 -4.68 -18.13 -14.81
CA CYS A 443 -3.90 -19.36 -14.64
C CYS A 443 -2.63 -19.45 -15.51
N SER A 444 -2.17 -18.33 -16.10
CA SER A 444 -1.05 -18.31 -17.04
C SER A 444 -0.13 -17.13 -16.77
N GLU A 445 1.06 -17.45 -16.26
CA GLU A 445 2.11 -16.51 -15.92
C GLU A 445 3.15 -16.41 -17.04
N GLN A 446 3.84 -15.29 -17.10
CA GLN A 446 5.04 -15.14 -17.91
C GLN A 446 6.12 -16.13 -17.46
N PRO A 447 6.95 -16.69 -18.35
CA PRO A 447 7.98 -17.68 -17.98
C PRO A 447 9.00 -17.20 -16.93
N TRP A 448 9.20 -15.89 -16.83
CA TRP A 448 10.11 -15.24 -15.88
C TRP A 448 9.42 -14.77 -14.59
N ALA A 449 8.09 -14.90 -14.48
CA ALA A 449 7.38 -14.55 -13.26
C ALA A 449 7.77 -15.48 -12.10
N LEU A 450 7.64 -14.98 -10.88
CA LEU A 450 8.07 -15.69 -9.68
C LEU A 450 7.01 -15.53 -8.59
N GLY A 451 6.78 -16.62 -7.86
CA GLY A 451 6.00 -16.63 -6.63
C GLY A 451 6.65 -15.75 -5.58
N THR A 452 5.82 -15.07 -4.80
CA THR A 452 6.26 -14.04 -3.85
C THR A 452 6.10 -14.49 -2.41
N LEU A 453 5.28 -15.50 -2.14
CA LEU A 453 5.12 -16.08 -0.82
C LEU A 453 6.18 -17.17 -0.57
N LEU A 454 6.93 -17.03 0.52
CA LEU A 454 7.94 -17.99 0.96
C LEU A 454 7.28 -19.13 1.75
N ASN A 455 7.85 -20.33 1.64
CA ASN A 455 7.40 -21.48 2.40
C ASN A 455 7.72 -21.28 3.89
N ILE A 456 6.67 -21.11 4.70
CA ILE A 456 6.75 -20.84 6.14
C ILE A 456 7.64 -21.84 6.91
N LYS A 457 7.75 -23.09 6.42
CA LYS A 457 8.57 -24.15 7.02
C LYS A 457 10.07 -23.93 6.86
N PHE A 458 10.50 -23.07 5.94
CA PHE A 458 11.92 -22.82 5.63
C PHE A 458 12.36 -21.39 5.94
N LEU A 459 11.54 -20.54 6.57
CA LEU A 459 11.89 -19.13 6.84
C LEU A 459 13.19 -18.95 7.64
N HIS A 460 13.51 -19.90 8.53
CA HIS A 460 14.74 -19.86 9.34
C HIS A 460 15.89 -20.65 8.72
N HIS A 461 15.72 -21.20 7.52
CA HIS A 461 16.79 -21.87 6.78
C HIS A 461 17.85 -20.83 6.38
N SER A 462 19.14 -21.21 6.41
CA SER A 462 20.26 -20.29 6.13
C SER A 462 20.13 -19.62 4.75
N VAL A 463 19.74 -20.41 3.74
CA VAL A 463 19.47 -19.93 2.37
C VAL A 463 18.40 -18.84 2.36
N VAL A 464 17.26 -19.07 3.02
CA VAL A 464 16.12 -18.12 3.06
C VAL A 464 16.43 -16.89 3.92
N SER A 465 17.39 -16.99 4.84
CA SER A 465 17.84 -15.89 5.68
C SER A 465 18.94 -15.04 5.04
N CYS A 466 19.47 -15.43 3.88
CA CYS A 466 20.54 -14.73 3.18
C CYS A 466 20.06 -14.22 1.81
N PRO A 467 20.04 -12.90 1.54
CA PRO A 467 19.53 -12.36 0.27
C PRO A 467 20.18 -12.97 -0.98
N LYS A 468 21.50 -13.18 -0.95
CA LYS A 468 22.25 -13.73 -2.09
C LYS A 468 21.96 -15.21 -2.33
N GLU A 469 21.94 -16.00 -1.25
CA GLU A 469 21.65 -17.42 -1.35
C GLU A 469 20.21 -17.67 -1.76
N LEU A 470 19.26 -16.91 -1.19
CA LEU A 470 17.85 -16.98 -1.60
C LEU A 470 17.69 -16.60 -3.07
N LYS A 471 18.36 -15.54 -3.55
CA LYS A 471 18.36 -15.19 -4.98
C LYS A 471 18.80 -16.40 -5.82
N SER A 472 19.98 -16.95 -5.53
CA SER A 472 20.54 -18.07 -6.29
C SER A 472 19.65 -19.31 -6.25
N ALA A 473 19.01 -19.58 -5.11
CA ALA A 473 18.06 -20.68 -5.00
C ALA A 473 16.80 -20.46 -5.86
N LEU A 474 16.29 -19.24 -5.94
CA LEU A 474 15.08 -18.93 -6.69
C LEU A 474 15.30 -18.85 -8.21
N GLU A 475 16.55 -18.71 -8.66
CA GLU A 475 16.91 -18.84 -10.08
C GLU A 475 16.76 -20.28 -10.58
N GLU A 476 16.92 -21.26 -9.68
CA GLU A 476 16.79 -22.69 -9.98
C GLU A 476 15.40 -23.25 -9.61
N GLU A 477 14.87 -24.17 -10.41
CA GLU A 477 13.51 -24.73 -10.17
C GLU A 477 13.41 -25.51 -8.86
N ASP A 478 14.43 -26.29 -8.50
CA ASP A 478 14.44 -27.06 -7.25
C ASP A 478 14.46 -26.17 -6.01
N GLY A 479 15.19 -25.04 -6.08
CA GLY A 479 15.20 -24.06 -5.01
C GLY A 479 13.87 -23.33 -4.91
N ARG A 480 13.23 -22.98 -6.04
CA ARG A 480 11.84 -22.48 -6.04
C ARG A 480 10.91 -23.49 -5.35
N ARG A 481 10.90 -24.75 -5.76
CA ARG A 481 10.04 -25.82 -5.20
C ARG A 481 10.21 -26.02 -3.69
N THR A 482 11.42 -25.78 -3.20
CA THR A 482 11.75 -25.92 -1.78
C THR A 482 11.31 -24.70 -0.98
N PHE A 483 11.61 -23.49 -1.47
CA PHE A 483 11.55 -22.26 -0.68
C PHE A 483 10.35 -21.36 -0.93
N LEU A 484 9.63 -21.51 -2.04
CA LEU A 484 8.36 -20.79 -2.27
C LEU A 484 7.17 -21.63 -1.79
N ASP A 485 6.13 -20.94 -1.33
CA ASP A 485 4.88 -21.57 -0.95
C ASP A 485 4.17 -22.13 -2.18
N HIS A 486 3.42 -23.22 -1.95
CA HIS A 486 2.63 -23.87 -2.99
C HIS A 486 1.36 -24.47 -2.42
N ARG A 487 0.28 -24.40 -3.20
CA ARG A 487 -0.91 -25.20 -2.93
C ARG A 487 -0.75 -26.56 -3.59
N PRO A 488 -1.02 -27.68 -2.88
CA PRO A 488 -1.09 -28.98 -3.51
C PRO A 488 -2.29 -29.00 -4.46
N THR A 489 -2.05 -28.83 -5.75
CA THR A 489 -3.08 -29.00 -6.78
C THR A 489 -3.40 -30.49 -6.95
N THR A 490 -4.68 -30.85 -6.94
CA THR A 490 -5.15 -32.14 -7.46
C THR A 490 -5.04 -32.10 -8.99
N GLY A 491 -3.82 -32.18 -9.53
CA GLY A 491 -3.55 -32.04 -10.97
C GLY A 491 -2.07 -32.03 -11.31
N ILE A 492 -1.76 -32.11 -12.61
CA ILE A 492 -0.39 -32.03 -13.12
C ILE A 492 0.17 -30.63 -12.80
N PRO A 493 1.34 -30.52 -12.14
CA PRO A 493 1.95 -29.22 -11.86
C PRO A 493 2.19 -28.45 -13.16
N LEU A 494 1.80 -27.17 -13.20
CA LEU A 494 2.16 -26.27 -14.29
C LEU A 494 3.69 -26.18 -14.37
N THR A 495 4.23 -26.40 -15.58
CA THR A 495 5.65 -26.24 -15.89
C THR A 495 5.85 -24.98 -16.75
N PRO A 496 6.86 -24.14 -16.45
CA PRO A 496 7.79 -24.22 -15.33
C PRO A 496 7.13 -23.88 -13.99
N TRP A 497 7.61 -24.50 -12.90
CA TRP A 497 7.10 -24.21 -11.56
C TRP A 497 7.65 -22.87 -11.07
N GLN A 498 6.75 -21.96 -10.69
CA GLN A 498 7.09 -20.59 -10.31
C GLN A 498 6.72 -20.23 -8.86
N GLY A 499 5.89 -21.02 -8.19
CA GLY A 499 5.36 -20.72 -6.86
C GLY A 499 4.16 -19.76 -6.87
N ARG A 500 3.62 -19.45 -5.70
CA ARG A 500 2.43 -18.59 -5.57
C ARG A 500 2.80 -17.11 -5.55
N ARG A 501 2.42 -16.38 -6.60
CA ARG A 501 2.61 -14.93 -6.70
C ARG A 501 1.34 -14.23 -6.22
N ILE A 502 1.39 -13.66 -5.02
CA ILE A 502 0.24 -13.00 -4.38
C ILE A 502 0.43 -11.50 -4.20
N ASP A 503 1.66 -11.01 -4.40
CA ASP A 503 2.01 -9.59 -4.38
C ASP A 503 2.05 -9.05 -5.82
N TYR A 504 1.29 -7.99 -6.07
CA TYR A 504 1.06 -7.46 -7.42
C TYR A 504 1.45 -5.99 -7.54
N ILE A 505 1.99 -5.63 -8.71
CA ILE A 505 2.02 -4.26 -9.21
C ILE A 505 1.32 -4.26 -10.58
N LEU A 506 0.16 -3.62 -10.66
CA LEU A 506 -0.62 -3.45 -11.88
C LEU A 506 -0.55 -2.00 -12.33
N TYR A 507 -0.60 -1.75 -13.63
CA TYR A 507 -0.61 -0.38 -14.14
C TYR A 507 -1.63 -0.22 -15.26
N GLN A 508 -2.24 0.95 -15.35
CA GLN A 508 -3.17 1.25 -16.43
C GLN A 508 -2.37 1.63 -17.70
N GLN A 509 -2.58 0.86 -18.77
CA GLN A 509 -2.07 1.22 -20.09
C GLN A 509 -3.04 2.24 -20.70
N GLY A 510 -2.51 3.38 -21.16
CA GLY A 510 -3.26 4.62 -21.41
C GLY A 510 -4.69 4.42 -21.95
N ARG A 511 -5.70 4.70 -21.11
CA ARG A 511 -7.09 4.77 -21.56
C ARG A 511 -7.27 6.01 -22.43
N PRO A 512 -7.78 5.90 -23.66
CA PRO A 512 -8.42 7.04 -24.29
C PRO A 512 -9.64 7.40 -23.46
N SER A 513 -9.72 8.64 -22.95
CA SER A 513 -10.96 9.14 -22.37
C SER A 513 -12.03 9.13 -23.46
N GLN A 514 -13.24 8.64 -23.17
CA GLN A 514 -14.33 8.64 -24.16
C GLN A 514 -14.48 10.04 -24.79
N GLY A 515 -14.26 10.13 -26.12
CA GLY A 515 -14.36 11.38 -26.87
C GLY A 515 -13.13 12.29 -26.88
N GLN A 516 -11.97 11.87 -26.36
CA GLN A 516 -10.72 12.64 -26.43
C GLN A 516 -9.67 12.00 -27.36
N PRO A 517 -8.75 12.80 -27.95
CA PRO A 517 -7.53 12.26 -28.56
C PRO A 517 -6.80 11.36 -27.54
N GLY A 518 -6.06 10.36 -28.04
CA GLY A 518 -5.41 9.34 -27.22
C GLY A 518 -4.51 9.87 -26.09
N PRO A 519 -4.01 8.99 -25.21
CA PRO A 519 -3.28 9.41 -24.01
C PRO A 519 -2.10 10.33 -24.39
N VAL A 520 -1.94 11.45 -23.67
CA VAL A 520 -0.87 12.43 -23.93
C VAL A 520 0.51 11.87 -23.56
N LEU A 521 0.56 11.00 -22.55
CA LEU A 521 1.73 10.31 -22.07
C LEU A 521 1.50 8.80 -22.15
N THR A 522 2.53 8.05 -22.53
CA THR A 522 2.52 6.60 -22.55
C THR A 522 3.51 6.07 -21.52
N ALA A 523 3.09 5.07 -20.75
CA ALA A 523 3.93 4.34 -19.81
C ALA A 523 4.23 2.96 -20.38
N THR A 524 5.52 2.60 -20.44
CA THR A 524 5.99 1.29 -20.87
C THR A 524 6.80 0.62 -19.76
N VAL A 525 6.65 -0.70 -19.64
CA VAL A 525 7.40 -1.49 -18.66
C VAL A 525 8.85 -1.57 -19.11
N LYS A 526 9.77 -1.11 -18.27
CA LYS A 526 11.20 -1.22 -18.51
C LYS A 526 11.79 -2.43 -17.79
N HIS A 527 11.48 -2.59 -16.51
CA HIS A 527 11.93 -3.73 -15.70
C HIS A 527 10.89 -4.14 -14.67
N MET A 528 10.83 -5.44 -14.40
CA MET A 528 10.14 -6.04 -13.28
C MET A 528 11.17 -6.74 -12.38
N THR A 529 11.02 -6.64 -11.07
CA THR A 529 12.01 -7.15 -10.12
C THR A 529 11.36 -7.93 -8.99
N PHE A 530 11.90 -9.10 -8.68
CA PHE A 530 11.61 -9.85 -7.46
C PHE A 530 12.82 -9.75 -6.52
N SER A 531 12.69 -9.04 -5.42
CA SER A 531 13.81 -8.72 -4.53
C SER A 531 13.82 -9.60 -3.29
N THR A 532 14.95 -10.27 -3.07
CA THR A 532 15.27 -11.03 -1.86
C THR A 532 16.02 -10.19 -0.82
N ALA A 533 16.08 -8.86 -0.98
CA ALA A 533 16.76 -7.95 -0.06
C ALA A 533 16.24 -8.01 1.38
N LEU A 534 15.01 -8.49 1.56
CA LEU A 534 14.34 -8.65 2.85
C LEU A 534 14.35 -10.11 3.36
N ALA A 535 15.20 -10.97 2.78
CA ALA A 535 15.42 -12.34 3.23
C ALA A 535 15.66 -12.42 4.75
N GLY A 536 14.98 -13.37 5.41
CA GLY A 536 14.99 -13.55 6.87
C GLY A 536 14.23 -12.47 7.66
N LEU A 537 13.65 -11.45 7.01
CA LEU A 537 12.92 -10.37 7.66
C LEU A 537 11.41 -10.42 7.45
N THR A 538 10.92 -11.17 6.46
CA THR A 538 9.51 -11.36 6.14
C THR A 538 9.37 -12.70 5.39
N ASP A 539 8.15 -13.20 5.24
CA ASP A 539 7.79 -14.36 4.41
C ASP A 539 7.35 -13.97 3.00
N HIS A 540 7.46 -12.70 2.61
CA HIS A 540 7.21 -12.25 1.24
C HIS A 540 8.48 -11.75 0.53
N LEU A 541 8.54 -11.94 -0.79
CA LEU A 541 9.47 -11.22 -1.65
C LEU A 541 8.93 -9.82 -1.92
N ALA A 542 9.83 -8.82 -1.98
CA ALA A 542 9.43 -7.49 -2.42
C ALA A 542 9.36 -7.46 -3.95
N VAL A 543 8.30 -6.87 -4.50
CA VAL A 543 8.08 -6.78 -5.94
C VAL A 543 8.30 -5.34 -6.39
N GLY A 544 9.08 -5.14 -7.45
CA GLY A 544 9.40 -3.83 -8.00
C GLY A 544 9.07 -3.71 -9.48
N LEU A 545 8.62 -2.53 -9.90
CA LEU A 545 8.31 -2.20 -11.29
C LEU A 545 8.99 -0.88 -11.67
N GLU A 546 9.63 -0.81 -12.84
CA GLU A 546 10.11 0.43 -13.43
C GLU A 546 9.30 0.74 -14.70
N LEU A 547 8.59 1.87 -14.68
CA LEU A 547 7.86 2.39 -15.85
C LEU A 547 8.63 3.52 -16.49
N GLN A 548 8.87 3.43 -17.80
CA GLN A 548 9.38 4.50 -18.62
C GLN A 548 8.19 5.29 -19.19
N VAL A 549 8.12 6.59 -18.92
CA VAL A 549 7.04 7.45 -19.39
C VAL A 549 7.58 8.43 -20.44
N ALA A 550 6.88 8.53 -21.57
CA ALA A 550 7.22 9.41 -22.69
C ALA A 550 5.95 10.11 -23.24
N PRO A 551 6.10 11.25 -23.96
CA PRO A 551 5.01 11.78 -24.78
C PRO A 551 4.56 10.78 -25.84
N ALA A 552 3.25 10.66 -26.08
CA ALA A 552 2.70 9.66 -27.00
C ALA A 552 3.11 9.85 -28.48
N ALA A 553 3.57 11.04 -28.87
CA ALA A 553 4.13 11.32 -30.20
C ALA A 553 5.58 10.85 -30.37
N PHE A 554 6.19 10.28 -29.32
CA PHE A 554 7.54 9.75 -29.36
C PHE A 554 7.49 8.28 -29.82
N ASP A 555 7.64 8.05 -31.13
CA ASP A 555 7.81 6.72 -31.70
C ASP A 555 9.29 6.30 -31.60
N PRO A 556 9.65 5.32 -30.75
CA PRO A 556 11.03 4.83 -30.64
C PRO A 556 11.51 4.10 -31.90
N HIS A 557 10.61 3.82 -32.86
CA HIS A 557 10.91 3.18 -34.14
C HIS A 557 10.74 4.12 -35.35
N ALA A 558 10.48 5.41 -35.14
CA ALA A 558 10.45 6.35 -36.25
C ALA A 558 11.87 6.47 -36.84
N PRO A 559 12.10 6.04 -38.10
CA PRO A 559 13.38 6.27 -38.75
C PRO A 559 13.64 7.77 -38.79
N GLY A 560 14.82 8.17 -38.33
CA GLY A 560 15.21 9.57 -38.18
C GLY A 560 14.87 10.38 -39.42
N LYS A 561 13.99 11.37 -39.26
CA LYS A 561 13.93 12.48 -40.21
C LYS A 561 15.10 13.40 -39.90
N THR A 562 16.22 13.15 -40.56
CA THR A 562 17.17 14.21 -40.90
C THR A 562 16.43 15.25 -41.73
N THR A 563 16.35 16.46 -41.20
CA THR A 563 16.34 17.70 -42.00
C THR A 563 17.42 18.60 -41.47
#